data_AF-A0A6I6JQU9-F1
#
_entry.id   AF-A0A6I6JQU9-F1
#
_cell.length_a   1.000
_cell.length_b   1.000
_cell.length_c   1.000
_cell.angle_alpha   90.00
_cell.angle_beta   90.00
_cell.angle_gamma   90.00
#
_symmetry.space_group_name_H-M   'P 1'
#
loop_
_entity.id
_entity.type
_entity.pdbx_description
1 polymer ?
#
loop_
_entity_poly.entity_id
_entity_poly.type
_entity_poly.pdbx_seq_one_letter_code
_entity_poly.pdbx_strand_id
1 'polypeptide(L)'
;MARPEDMYQCQTVNCGYIYNPDKGDRKGKIKKGVLFQDLPDDWRCPICGGTKKCFRPLAGEGSTKSDCELPVETDADKLTAAASAAKVTDQKERDPMQKYVCDICGYVYDPEVGDPDNDIAPGTSFDDLPDDWTCPICGADKDSFSPEA
;
A
#
# COMPACT_ATOMS: atom_id res chain seq x y z
N MET A 1 0.68 -36.67 -11.99
CA MET A 1 -0.60 -36.12 -12.47
C MET A 1 -1.11 -35.20 -11.39
N ALA A 2 -0.97 -33.89 -11.58
CA ALA A 2 -1.56 -32.90 -10.68
C ALA A 2 -3.08 -33.02 -10.75
N ARG A 3 -3.76 -32.98 -9.60
CA ARG A 3 -5.22 -33.01 -9.57
C ARG A 3 -5.70 -31.61 -10.02
N PRO A 4 -6.90 -31.48 -10.60
CA PRO A 4 -7.41 -30.17 -11.06
C PRO A 4 -7.55 -29.13 -9.94
N GLU A 5 -7.56 -29.60 -8.69
CA GLU A 5 -7.52 -28.83 -7.44
C GLU A 5 -6.15 -28.20 -7.13
N ASP A 6 -5.06 -28.70 -7.73
CA ASP A 6 -3.71 -28.15 -7.58
C ASP A 6 -3.34 -27.12 -8.66
N MET A 7 -4.23 -26.90 -9.64
CA MET A 7 -4.03 -25.93 -10.73
C MET A 7 -4.63 -24.58 -10.36
N TYR A 8 -3.89 -23.49 -10.59
CA TYR A 8 -4.28 -22.15 -10.15
C TYR A 8 -4.32 -21.16 -11.31
N GLN A 9 -5.43 -20.46 -11.51
CA GLN A 9 -5.61 -19.44 -12.54
C GLN A 9 -5.51 -18.03 -11.97
N CYS A 10 -4.67 -17.21 -12.58
CA CYS A 10 -4.60 -15.78 -12.34
C CYS A 10 -5.91 -15.11 -12.74
N GLN A 11 -6.57 -14.48 -11.76
CA GLN A 11 -7.83 -13.77 -11.88
C GLN A 11 -7.66 -12.30 -12.26
N THR A 12 -6.43 -11.83 -12.49
CA THR A 12 -6.22 -10.47 -13.00
C THR A 12 -6.97 -10.33 -14.33
N VAL A 13 -7.78 -9.28 -14.44
CA VAL A 13 -8.80 -9.06 -15.48
C VAL A 13 -8.28 -9.25 -16.91
N ASN A 14 -7.00 -8.98 -17.15
CA ASN A 14 -6.33 -9.08 -18.45
C ASN A 14 -5.28 -10.21 -18.55
N CYS A 15 -5.23 -11.18 -17.62
CA CYS A 15 -4.16 -12.16 -17.54
C CYS A 15 -4.60 -13.60 -17.85
N GLY A 16 -5.46 -14.19 -17.01
CA GLY A 16 -5.94 -15.56 -17.17
C GLY A 16 -4.88 -16.68 -17.12
N TYR A 17 -3.62 -16.40 -16.74
CA TYR A 17 -2.52 -17.37 -16.70
C TYR A 17 -2.82 -18.53 -15.74
N ILE A 18 -2.65 -19.78 -16.19
CA ILE A 18 -2.86 -20.98 -15.38
C ILE A 18 -1.52 -21.57 -14.94
N TYR A 19 -1.26 -21.49 -13.64
CA TYR A 19 -0.18 -22.21 -12.97
C TYR A 19 -0.49 -23.70 -12.90
N ASN A 20 0.41 -24.50 -13.48
CA ASN A 20 0.38 -25.95 -13.40
C ASN A 20 1.58 -26.43 -12.59
N PRO A 21 1.39 -27.04 -11.41
CA PRO A 21 2.50 -27.49 -10.57
C PRO A 21 3.35 -28.57 -11.24
N ASP A 22 2.76 -29.41 -12.10
CA ASP A 22 3.46 -30.45 -12.85
C ASP A 22 4.48 -29.88 -13.86
N LYS A 23 4.23 -28.67 -14.37
CA LYS A 23 5.16 -27.96 -15.27
C LYS A 23 6.00 -26.92 -14.54
N GLY A 24 5.55 -26.44 -13.39
CA GLY A 24 6.14 -25.30 -12.69
C GLY A 24 6.02 -24.01 -13.52
N ASP A 25 6.91 -23.06 -13.26
CA ASP A 25 6.99 -21.81 -14.02
C ASP A 25 8.45 -21.45 -14.32
N ARG A 26 8.88 -21.63 -15.57
CA ARG A 26 10.26 -21.35 -15.99
C ARG A 26 10.60 -19.87 -15.87
N LYS A 27 9.63 -18.97 -16.04
CA LYS A 27 9.85 -17.51 -16.04
C LYS A 27 9.97 -16.97 -14.62
N GLY A 28 9.20 -17.50 -13.67
CA GLY A 28 9.33 -17.27 -12.23
C GLY A 28 10.33 -18.20 -11.53
N LYS A 29 11.15 -18.95 -12.29
CA LYS A 29 12.18 -19.87 -11.76
C LYS A 29 11.66 -20.93 -10.79
N ILE A 30 10.40 -21.34 -10.94
CA ILE A 30 9.76 -22.37 -10.13
C ILE A 30 9.96 -23.73 -10.81
N LYS A 31 10.51 -24.69 -10.06
CA LYS A 31 10.76 -26.04 -10.56
C LYS A 31 9.45 -26.79 -10.79
N LYS A 32 9.46 -27.71 -11.75
CA LYS A 32 8.38 -28.68 -11.94
C LYS A 32 8.17 -29.50 -10.66
N GLY A 33 6.92 -29.67 -10.26
CA GLY A 33 6.50 -30.37 -9.04
C GLY A 33 6.26 -29.49 -7.81
N VAL A 34 6.47 -28.17 -7.89
CA VAL A 34 6.19 -27.25 -6.77
C VAL A 34 4.69 -26.92 -6.76
N LEU A 35 4.01 -27.20 -5.64
CA LEU A 35 2.59 -26.89 -5.46
C LEU A 35 2.37 -25.40 -5.26
N PHE A 36 1.16 -24.91 -5.57
CA PHE A 36 0.87 -23.48 -5.48
C PHE A 36 1.12 -22.90 -4.08
N GLN A 37 0.84 -23.69 -3.04
CA GLN A 37 1.03 -23.28 -1.65
C GLN A 37 2.50 -23.16 -1.23
N ASP A 38 3.40 -23.84 -1.94
CA ASP A 38 4.85 -23.86 -1.66
C ASP A 38 5.60 -22.78 -2.47
N LEU A 39 4.90 -21.99 -3.29
CA LEU A 39 5.55 -20.87 -3.98
C LEU A 39 5.93 -19.74 -3.01
N PRO A 40 7.10 -19.12 -3.22
CA PRO A 40 7.51 -17.98 -2.41
C PRO A 40 6.51 -16.83 -2.54
N ASP A 41 6.34 -16.05 -1.48
CA ASP A 41 5.44 -14.88 -1.46
C ASP A 41 5.87 -13.80 -2.47
N ASP A 42 7.16 -13.79 -2.82
CA ASP A 42 7.72 -12.91 -3.84
C ASP A 42 7.41 -13.36 -5.27
N TRP A 43 6.94 -14.59 -5.48
CA TRP A 43 6.60 -15.04 -6.84
C TRP A 43 5.43 -14.22 -7.40
N ARG A 44 5.59 -13.83 -8.67
CA ARG A 44 4.63 -13.03 -9.43
C ARG A 44 4.24 -13.77 -10.69
N CYS A 45 3.02 -13.52 -11.14
CA CYS A 45 2.55 -14.01 -12.42
C CYS A 45 3.52 -13.56 -13.53
N PRO A 46 4.05 -14.48 -14.35
CA PRO A 46 5.00 -14.15 -15.41
C PRO A 46 4.37 -13.37 -16.59
N ILE A 47 3.03 -13.25 -16.61
CA ILE A 47 2.26 -12.56 -17.65
C ILE A 47 1.88 -11.15 -17.21
N CYS A 48 1.25 -11.00 -16.03
CA CYS A 48 0.75 -9.70 -15.56
C CYS A 48 1.50 -9.10 -14.36
N GLY A 49 2.43 -9.84 -13.74
CA GLY A 49 3.10 -9.41 -12.51
C GLY A 49 2.21 -9.46 -11.25
N GLY A 50 0.98 -9.96 -11.34
CA GLY A 50 0.08 -10.12 -10.20
C GLY A 50 0.67 -11.06 -9.15
N THR A 51 0.41 -10.78 -7.87
CA THR A 51 0.88 -11.63 -6.77
C THR A 51 0.14 -12.95 -6.73
N LYS A 52 0.67 -13.94 -5.99
CA LYS A 52 0.00 -15.24 -5.79
C LYS A 52 -1.40 -15.14 -5.17
N LYS A 53 -1.75 -13.99 -4.56
CA LYS A 53 -3.09 -13.69 -4.01
C LYS A 53 -4.16 -13.54 -5.10
N CYS A 54 -3.77 -13.17 -6.31
CA CYS A 54 -4.70 -13.06 -7.44
C CYS A 54 -4.97 -14.40 -8.12
N PHE A 55 -4.46 -15.51 -7.59
CA PHE A 55 -4.63 -16.83 -8.20
C PHE A 55 -5.67 -17.65 -7.45
N ARG A 56 -6.53 -18.33 -8.20
CA ARG A 56 -7.55 -19.22 -7.67
C ARG A 56 -7.42 -20.63 -8.19
N PRO A 57 -7.72 -21.64 -7.37
CA PRO A 57 -7.73 -23.02 -7.84
C PRO A 57 -8.82 -23.20 -8.90
N LEU A 58 -8.57 -24.01 -9.93
CA LEU A 58 -9.55 -24.30 -10.98
C LEU A 58 -10.61 -25.33 -10.56
N ALA A 59 -10.32 -26.17 -9.55
CA ALA A 59 -11.31 -27.06 -8.96
C ALA A 59 -11.27 -27.04 -7.42
N GLY A 60 -12.43 -27.13 -6.78
CA GLY A 60 -12.60 -27.18 -5.33
C GLY A 60 -13.39 -26.00 -4.76
N GLU A 61 -13.55 -25.99 -3.43
CA GLU A 61 -14.37 -25.03 -2.66
C GLU A 61 -13.88 -23.56 -2.73
N GLY A 62 -12.74 -23.33 -3.38
CA GLY A 62 -12.16 -22.02 -3.70
C GLY A 62 -12.37 -21.54 -5.14
N SER A 63 -12.89 -22.38 -6.05
CA SER A 63 -13.11 -22.02 -7.46
C SER A 63 -14.38 -21.18 -7.69
N THR A 64 -15.32 -21.21 -6.75
CA THR A 64 -16.59 -20.46 -6.81
C THR A 64 -16.59 -19.17 -5.99
N LYS A 65 -15.56 -18.92 -5.18
CA LYS A 65 -15.40 -17.62 -4.53
C LYS A 65 -14.94 -16.64 -5.59
N SER A 66 -15.85 -15.76 -6.05
CA SER A 66 -15.55 -14.72 -7.03
C SER A 66 -14.93 -13.46 -6.41
N ASP A 67 -14.77 -13.37 -5.09
CA ASP A 67 -14.17 -12.20 -4.43
C ASP A 67 -12.65 -12.16 -4.47
N CYS A 68 -12.15 -11.62 -5.59
CA CYS A 68 -11.01 -10.77 -5.51
C CYS A 68 -11.77 -9.52 -5.12
N GLU A 69 -11.83 -9.22 -3.82
CA GLU A 69 -12.23 -7.89 -3.39
C GLU A 69 -11.22 -6.95 -4.05
N LEU A 70 -11.54 -6.52 -5.26
CA LEU A 70 -11.30 -5.16 -5.65
C LEU A 70 -12.22 -4.38 -4.72
N PRO A 71 -11.72 -3.40 -3.95
CA PRO A 71 -12.59 -2.38 -3.39
C PRO A 71 -13.20 -1.65 -4.59
N VAL A 72 -14.35 -2.14 -5.06
CA VAL A 72 -15.29 -1.34 -5.79
C VAL A 72 -16.41 -1.06 -4.81
N GLU A 73 -16.20 -0.02 -4.01
CA GLU A 73 -17.31 0.60 -3.30
C GLU A 73 -18.23 1.22 -4.36
N THR A 74 -19.14 0.42 -4.90
CA THR A 74 -20.34 0.96 -5.53
C THR A 74 -21.32 1.30 -4.42
N ASP A 75 -21.47 2.58 -4.13
CA ASP A 75 -22.75 3.08 -3.66
C ASP A 75 -23.23 4.16 -4.63
N ALA A 76 -24.08 3.73 -5.57
CA ALA A 76 -24.78 4.59 -6.50
C ALA A 76 -26.23 4.83 -6.05
N ASP A 77 -26.55 4.67 -4.75
CA ASP A 77 -27.88 5.01 -4.23
C ASP A 77 -27.79 5.72 -2.88
N LYS A 78 -27.04 6.83 -2.82
CA LYS A 78 -27.38 7.93 -1.90
C LYS A 78 -26.77 9.26 -2.29
N LEU A 79 -27.24 9.79 -3.41
CA LEU A 79 -27.16 11.21 -3.71
C LEU A 79 -28.29 11.93 -2.95
N THR A 80 -28.04 12.38 -1.71
CA THR A 80 -28.68 13.58 -1.17
C THR A 80 -28.00 14.08 0.12
N ALA A 81 -27.74 15.38 0.10
CA ALA A 81 -27.60 16.30 1.23
C ALA A 81 -26.36 16.15 2.14
N ALA A 82 -25.39 17.01 1.83
CA ALA A 82 -24.83 18.02 2.74
C ALA A 82 -24.54 17.63 4.20
N ALA A 83 -23.26 17.84 4.51
CA ALA A 83 -22.74 18.38 5.78
C ALA A 83 -22.74 17.47 7.01
N SER A 84 -21.49 17.24 7.42
CA SER A 84 -21.01 17.25 8.81
C SER A 84 -20.87 15.93 9.55
N ALA A 85 -19.61 15.78 9.99
CA ALA A 85 -19.18 15.22 11.26
C ALA A 85 -19.11 13.68 11.36
N ALA A 86 -17.92 13.21 10.99
CA ALA A 86 -16.97 12.57 11.90
C ALA A 86 -17.37 11.21 12.51
N LYS A 87 -16.63 10.16 12.14
CA LYS A 87 -15.51 9.58 12.92
C LYS A 87 -15.26 8.14 12.46
N VAL A 88 -14.10 7.86 11.87
CA VAL A 88 -13.40 6.55 11.86
C VAL A 88 -11.93 6.92 11.74
N THR A 89 -11.20 7.12 12.83
CA THR A 89 -10.40 6.10 13.54
C THR A 89 -9.58 5.24 12.58
N ASP A 90 -8.53 5.83 12.02
CA ASP A 90 -7.41 5.09 11.45
C ASP A 90 -6.25 5.16 12.41
N GLN A 91 -5.88 4.00 12.93
CA GLN A 91 -4.69 3.80 13.73
C GLN A 91 -3.49 3.69 12.77
N LYS A 92 -3.08 4.80 12.14
CA LYS A 92 -1.76 4.89 11.49
C LYS A 92 -0.75 5.25 12.57
N GLU A 93 0.08 4.27 12.85
CA GLU A 93 1.26 4.31 13.71
C GLU A 93 1.88 5.71 13.76
N ARG A 94 1.95 6.27 14.97
CA ARG A 94 2.71 7.48 15.25
C ARG A 94 4.19 7.15 15.09
N ASP A 95 4.70 7.23 13.88
CA ASP A 95 6.13 7.27 13.64
C ASP A 95 6.65 8.66 14.08
N PRO A 96 7.56 8.74 15.06
CA PRO A 96 8.09 10.00 15.57
C PRO A 96 8.97 10.76 14.56
N MET A 97 9.15 10.24 13.35
CA MET A 97 9.94 10.83 12.26
C MET A 97 9.09 11.20 11.03
N GLN A 98 7.80 11.52 11.22
CA GLN A 98 6.96 12.05 10.15
C GLN A 98 7.51 13.40 9.64
N LYS A 99 7.69 13.53 8.33
CA LYS A 99 8.09 14.80 7.68
C LYS A 99 6.89 15.75 7.59
N TYR A 100 7.17 17.05 7.65
CA TYR A 100 6.14 18.09 7.59
C TYR A 100 6.42 19.04 6.44
N VAL A 101 5.44 19.33 5.60
CA VAL A 101 5.53 20.25 4.48
C VAL A 101 4.82 21.56 4.79
N CYS A 102 5.49 22.69 4.56
CA CYS A 102 4.90 24.01 4.65
C CYS A 102 3.94 24.23 3.49
N ASP A 103 2.67 24.45 3.79
CA ASP A 103 1.62 24.67 2.78
C ASP A 103 1.78 26.01 2.02
N ILE A 104 2.60 26.93 2.54
CA ILE A 104 2.81 28.26 1.96
C ILE A 104 3.90 28.26 0.89
N CYS A 105 5.03 27.58 1.15
CA CYS A 105 6.21 27.62 0.27
C CYS A 105 6.66 26.24 -0.22
N GLY A 106 6.10 25.16 0.31
CA GLY A 106 6.48 23.79 -0.03
C GLY A 106 7.76 23.29 0.66
N TYR A 107 8.25 23.98 1.69
CA TYR A 107 9.41 23.52 2.46
C TYR A 107 9.10 22.23 3.23
N VAL A 108 9.93 21.21 3.11
CA VAL A 108 9.76 19.94 3.85
C VAL A 108 10.73 19.92 5.03
N TYR A 109 10.18 20.01 6.24
CA TYR A 109 10.88 19.75 7.49
C TYR A 109 11.06 18.24 7.68
N ASP A 110 12.33 17.83 7.71
CA ASP A 110 12.73 16.45 7.96
C ASP A 110 13.29 16.34 9.38
N PRO A 111 12.64 15.59 10.29
CA PRO A 111 13.09 15.50 11.68
C PRO A 111 14.42 14.77 11.83
N GLU A 112 14.88 13.98 10.86
CA GLU A 112 16.21 13.35 10.90
C GLU A 112 17.32 14.35 10.58
N VAL A 113 17.01 15.36 9.77
CA VAL A 113 17.93 16.43 9.39
C VAL A 113 17.85 17.61 10.36
N GLY A 114 16.67 17.85 10.95
CA GLY A 114 16.38 19.02 11.76
C GLY A 114 16.34 20.29 10.90
N ASP A 115 16.63 21.43 11.53
CA ASP A 115 16.69 22.73 10.87
C ASP A 115 17.91 23.53 11.36
N PRO A 116 19.07 23.40 10.69
CA PRO A 116 20.31 24.04 11.13
C PRO A 116 20.28 25.57 10.98
N ASP A 117 19.35 26.11 10.19
CA ASP A 117 19.18 27.56 10.00
C ASP A 117 18.55 28.22 11.26
N ASN A 118 17.74 27.46 12.01
CA ASN A 118 17.08 27.87 13.24
C ASN A 118 17.64 27.19 14.52
N ASP A 119 18.86 26.65 14.46
CA ASP A 119 19.53 25.96 15.58
C ASP A 119 18.75 24.72 16.10
N ILE A 120 18.00 24.05 15.23
CA ILE A 120 17.28 22.81 15.55
C ILE A 120 18.17 21.62 15.20
N ALA A 121 18.42 20.78 16.20
CA ALA A 121 19.25 19.60 16.03
C ALA A 121 18.58 18.53 15.13
N PRO A 122 19.38 17.76 14.37
CA PRO A 122 18.89 16.55 13.71
C PRO A 122 18.37 15.55 14.75
N GLY A 123 17.20 14.99 14.49
CA GLY A 123 16.47 14.11 15.40
C GLY A 123 15.33 14.79 16.18
N THR A 124 15.12 16.10 16.01
CA THR A 124 14.00 16.82 16.64
C THR A 124 12.72 16.61 15.84
N SER A 125 11.72 15.97 16.45
CA SER A 125 10.37 15.86 15.86
C SER A 125 9.73 17.23 15.71
N PHE A 126 8.86 17.41 14.71
CA PHE A 126 8.17 18.69 14.49
C PHE A 126 7.33 19.15 15.71
N ASP A 127 6.79 18.20 16.48
CA ASP A 127 6.06 18.47 17.74
C ASP A 127 6.97 18.99 18.87
N ASP A 128 8.27 18.70 18.81
CA ASP A 128 9.27 19.13 19.79
C ASP A 128 9.85 20.52 19.45
N LEU A 129 9.49 21.10 18.29
CA LEU A 129 9.92 22.43 17.89
C LEU A 129 9.31 23.54 18.78
N PRO A 130 10.08 24.57 19.16
CA PRO A 130 9.59 25.67 19.98
C PRO A 130 8.46 26.45 19.30
N ASP A 131 7.58 27.09 20.08
CA ASP A 131 6.44 27.89 19.55
C ASP A 131 6.82 29.06 18.65
N ASP A 132 8.03 29.56 18.84
CA ASP A 132 8.62 30.63 18.05
C ASP A 132 9.24 30.13 16.74
N TRP A 133 9.29 28.81 16.51
CA TRP A 133 9.85 28.26 15.28
C TRP A 133 8.94 28.54 14.10
N THR A 134 9.53 29.12 13.06
CA THR A 134 8.86 29.48 11.81
C THR A 134 9.65 28.90 10.64
N CYS A 135 8.97 28.71 9.51
CA CYS A 135 9.58 28.19 8.30
C CYS A 135 10.78 29.07 7.86
N PRO A 136 11.98 28.52 7.66
CA PRO A 136 13.15 29.30 7.23
C PRO A 136 12.98 29.92 5.83
N ILE A 137 12.06 29.38 5.02
CA ILE A 137 11.86 29.84 3.64
C ILE A 137 10.87 31.01 3.56
N CYS A 138 9.78 30.97 4.34
CA CYS A 138 8.70 31.94 4.21
C CYS A 138 8.29 32.64 5.52
N GLY A 139 8.82 32.23 6.67
CA GLY A 139 8.45 32.76 7.98
C GLY A 139 7.04 32.39 8.44
N ALA A 140 6.40 31.39 7.82
CA ALA A 140 5.11 30.90 8.29
C ALA A 140 5.27 30.10 9.59
N ASP A 141 4.33 30.25 10.50
CA ASP A 141 4.27 29.48 11.73
C ASP A 141 4.06 27.98 11.45
N LYS A 142 4.39 27.15 12.44
CA LYS A 142 4.20 25.69 12.38
C LYS A 142 2.74 25.23 12.18
N ASP A 143 1.76 26.11 12.40
CA ASP A 143 0.36 25.83 12.05
C ASP A 143 0.14 25.70 10.53
N SER A 144 0.99 26.35 9.73
CA SER A 144 0.96 26.29 8.26
C SER A 144 1.76 25.10 7.70
N PHE A 145 1.99 24.06 8.50
CA PHE A 145 2.65 22.83 8.08
C PHE A 145 1.70 21.64 8.18
N SER A 146 1.67 20.85 7.11
CA SER A 146 0.92 19.61 7.02
C SER A 146 1.88 18.41 7.04
N PRO A 147 1.52 17.29 7.67
CA PRO A 147 2.30 16.07 7.58
C PRO A 147 2.35 15.59 6.12
N GLU A 148 3.56 15.37 5.59
CA GLU A 148 3.76 14.79 4.26
C GLU A 148 3.38 13.31 4.32
N ALA A 149 2.24 12.93 3.73
CA ALA A 149 1.55 11.65 3.94
C ALA A 149 2.18 10.43 3.26
#